data_AF-A0A936QQC8-F1
#
_entry.id   AF-A0A936QQC8-F1
#
_cell.length_a   1.000
_cell.length_b   1.000
_cell.length_c   1.000
_cell.angle_alpha   90.00
_cell.angle_beta   90.00
_cell.angle_gamma   90.00
#
_symmetry.space_group_name_H-M   'P 1'
#
loop_
_entity.id
_entity.type
_entity.pdbx_description
1 polymer ?
#
loop_
_entity_poly.entity_id
_entity_poly.type
_entity_poly.pdbx_seq_one_letter_code
_entity_poly.pdbx_strand_id
1 'polypeptide(L)'
;MDASTREAFEKDRKDIADDLRGLRDNIDSKLNDVNVKLAKTDLKASERADQEAMKAELEQEKAKVSSQLDRVEGATTSTWNDVKTEANKTSEDVKTWWGKLKDNVDKKTSVDHDKDGH
;
A
#
# COMPACT_ATOMS: atom_id res chain seq x y z
N MET A 1 18.76 6.07 30.08
CA MET A 1 17.90 6.85 29.17
C MET A 1 17.18 7.88 30.00
N ASP A 2 17.22 9.15 29.59
CA ASP A 2 16.31 10.14 30.16
C ASP A 2 14.88 9.93 29.65
N ALA A 3 13.90 10.45 30.38
CA ALA A 3 12.49 10.33 30.03
C ALA A 3 12.18 10.94 28.64
N SER A 4 12.87 12.04 28.29
CA SER A 4 12.69 12.75 27.03
C SER A 4 13.02 11.90 25.79
N THR A 5 14.06 11.07 25.86
CA THR A 5 14.46 10.16 24.78
C THR A 5 13.42 9.06 24.57
N ARG A 6 12.82 8.57 25.65
CA ARG A 6 11.77 7.55 25.60
C ARG A 6 10.47 8.11 25.03
N GLU A 7 10.05 9.29 25.47
CA GLU A 7 8.85 9.95 24.95
C GLU A 7 8.98 10.29 23.46
N ALA A 8 10.16 10.78 23.03
CA ALA A 8 10.44 11.03 21.63
C ALA A 8 10.36 9.74 20.79
N PHE A 9 10.93 8.64 21.28
CA PHE A 9 10.82 7.32 20.65
C PHE A 9 9.36 6.85 20.55
N GLU A 10 8.60 6.90 21.64
CA GLU A 10 7.21 6.43 21.66
C GLU A 10 6.32 7.23 20.72
N LYS A 11 6.53 8.56 20.64
CA LYS A 11 5.84 9.45 19.71
C LYS A 11 6.17 9.10 18.25
N ASP A 12 7.46 9.07 17.91
CA ASP A 12 7.95 8.79 16.55
C ASP A 12 7.50 7.39 16.08
N ARG A 13 7.53 6.40 16.98
CA ARG A 13 7.02 5.04 16.73
C ARG A 13 5.53 5.04 16.45
N LYS A 14 4.75 5.79 17.23
CA LYS A 14 3.30 5.90 17.04
C LYS A 14 2.98 6.54 15.70
N ASP A 15 3.62 7.65 15.37
CA ASP A 15 3.36 8.40 14.15
C ASP A 15 3.65 7.52 12.90
N ILE A 16 4.80 6.82 12.89
CA ILE A 16 5.15 5.90 11.79
C ILE A 16 4.21 4.69 11.72
N ALA A 17 3.78 4.13 12.86
CA ALA A 17 2.82 3.03 12.88
C ALA A 17 1.46 3.47 12.32
N ASP A 18 1.00 4.67 12.66
CA ASP A 18 -0.26 5.23 12.17
C ASP A 18 -0.19 5.49 10.65
N ASP A 19 0.95 5.96 10.13
CA ASP A 19 1.19 6.10 8.68
C ASP A 19 1.13 4.74 7.94
N LEU A 20 1.82 3.71 8.46
CA LEU A 20 1.81 2.38 7.86
C LEU A 20 0.41 1.74 7.91
N ARG A 21 -0.34 1.93 9.00
CA ARG A 21 -1.74 1.50 9.07
C ARG A 21 -2.59 2.19 8.02
N GLY A 22 -2.42 3.50 7.83
CA GLY A 22 -3.11 4.24 6.77
C GLY A 22 -2.80 3.70 5.37
N LEU A 23 -1.54 3.34 5.08
CA LEU A 23 -1.18 2.69 3.82
C LEU A 23 -1.84 1.31 3.65
N ARG A 24 -1.81 0.48 4.69
CA ARG A 24 -2.45 -0.85 4.68
C ARG A 24 -3.96 -0.74 4.45
N ASP A 25 -4.63 0.18 5.14
CA ASP A 25 -6.07 0.35 5.05
C ASP A 25 -6.49 0.89 3.66
N ASN A 26 -5.66 1.73 3.04
CA ASN A 26 -5.84 2.15 1.64
C ASN A 26 -5.70 0.97 0.65
N ILE A 27 -4.73 0.08 0.88
CA ILE A 27 -4.56 -1.14 0.08
C ILE A 27 -5.75 -2.07 0.26
N ASP A 28 -6.25 -2.24 1.48
CA ASP A 28 -7.42 -3.06 1.78
C ASP A 28 -8.69 -2.53 1.12
N SER A 29 -8.90 -1.21 1.15
CA SER A 29 -9.99 -0.57 0.42
C SER A 29 -9.93 -0.89 -1.08
N LYS A 30 -8.75 -0.80 -1.68
CA LYS A 30 -8.56 -1.11 -3.10
C LYS A 30 -8.72 -2.61 -3.41
N LEU A 31 -8.27 -3.50 -2.52
CA LEU A 31 -8.51 -4.94 -2.63
C LEU A 31 -10.00 -5.26 -2.65
N ASN A 32 -10.78 -4.59 -1.79
CA ASN A 32 -12.23 -4.75 -1.78
C ASN A 32 -12.85 -4.32 -3.12
N ASP A 33 -12.45 -3.18 -3.67
CA ASP A 33 -12.91 -2.73 -5.00
C ASP A 33 -12.59 -3.74 -6.10
N VAL A 34 -11.36 -4.27 -6.12
CA VAL A 34 -10.91 -5.26 -7.11
C VAL A 34 -11.70 -6.57 -6.96
N ASN A 35 -11.92 -7.05 -5.73
CA ASN A 35 -12.72 -8.24 -5.49
C ASN A 35 -14.18 -8.05 -5.93
N VAL A 36 -14.78 -6.88 -5.69
CA VAL A 36 -16.13 -6.54 -6.19
C VAL A 36 -16.17 -6.56 -7.72
N LYS A 37 -15.14 -6.04 -8.40
CA LYS A 37 -15.05 -6.12 -9.87
C LYS A 37 -14.90 -7.56 -10.37
N LEU A 38 -14.06 -8.36 -9.72
CA LEU A 38 -13.85 -9.77 -10.08
C LEU A 38 -15.10 -10.63 -9.87
N ALA A 39 -15.96 -10.27 -8.91
CA ALA A 39 -17.23 -10.95 -8.67
C ALA A 39 -18.26 -10.73 -9.78
N LYS A 40 -18.08 -9.71 -10.64
CA LYS A 40 -18.95 -9.47 -11.79
C LYS A 40 -18.84 -10.60 -12.82
N THR A 41 -19.98 -11.08 -13.31
CA THR A 41 -20.04 -12.19 -14.27
C THR A 41 -19.86 -11.76 -15.72
N ASP A 42 -20.08 -10.47 -16.01
CA ASP A 42 -19.98 -9.83 -17.33
C ASP A 42 -18.58 -9.30 -17.66
N LEU A 43 -17.63 -9.43 -16.74
CA LEU A 43 -16.24 -8.98 -16.92
C LEU A 43 -15.55 -9.76 -18.04
N LYS A 44 -14.96 -9.07 -19.02
CA LYS A 44 -14.22 -9.73 -20.11
C LYS A 44 -13.03 -10.50 -19.55
N ALA A 45 -12.61 -11.57 -20.24
CA ALA A 45 -11.48 -12.39 -19.80
C ALA A 45 -10.18 -11.58 -19.62
N SER A 46 -9.91 -10.63 -20.51
CA SER A 46 -8.75 -9.72 -20.42
C SER A 46 -8.83 -8.79 -19.21
N GLU A 47 -10.00 -8.22 -18.94
CA GLU A 47 -10.24 -7.36 -17.78
C GLU A 47 -10.13 -8.15 -16.48
N ARG A 48 -10.62 -9.39 -16.46
CA ARG A 48 -10.48 -10.30 -15.32
C ARG A 48 -9.01 -10.59 -15.01
N ALA A 49 -8.22 -10.93 -16.03
CA ALA A 49 -6.78 -11.16 -15.87
C ALA A 49 -6.06 -9.91 -15.32
N ASP A 50 -6.40 -8.73 -15.81
CA ASP A 50 -5.86 -7.46 -15.29
C ASP A 50 -6.24 -7.22 -13.81
N GLN A 51 -7.49 -7.51 -13.42
CA GLN A 51 -7.93 -7.37 -12.03
C GLN A 51 -7.27 -8.42 -11.12
N GLU A 52 -7.05 -9.65 -11.57
CA GLU A 52 -6.34 -10.69 -10.82
C GLU A 52 -4.86 -10.34 -10.62
N ALA A 53 -4.20 -9.82 -11.66
CA ALA A 53 -2.84 -9.31 -11.54
C ALA A 53 -2.75 -8.15 -10.54
N MET A 54 -3.69 -7.20 -10.61
CA MET A 54 -3.77 -6.08 -9.66
C MET A 54 -3.99 -6.58 -8.23
N LYS A 55 -4.87 -7.57 -8.03
CA LYS A 55 -5.09 -8.20 -6.73
C LYS A 55 -3.81 -8.81 -6.16
N ALA A 56 -3.06 -9.54 -6.98
CA ALA A 56 -1.81 -10.15 -6.54
C ALA A 56 -0.77 -9.10 -6.12
N GLU A 57 -0.63 -8.01 -6.87
CA GLU A 57 0.26 -6.89 -6.49
C GLU A 57 -0.18 -6.23 -5.18
N LEU A 58 -1.48 -5.98 -5.02
CA LEU A 58 -2.05 -5.41 -3.80
C LEU A 58 -1.77 -6.27 -2.57
N GLU A 59 -1.96 -7.59 -2.68
CA GLU A 59 -1.69 -8.54 -1.59
C GLU A 59 -0.20 -8.54 -1.20
N GLN A 60 0.71 -8.43 -2.18
CA GLN A 60 2.15 -8.33 -1.93
C GLN A 60 2.52 -7.03 -1.21
N GLU A 61 2.00 -5.89 -1.65
CA GLU A 61 2.27 -4.61 -1.00
C GLU A 61 1.66 -4.54 0.40
N LYS A 62 0.46 -5.09 0.60
CA LYS A 62 -0.15 -5.25 1.93
C LYS A 62 0.74 -6.06 2.86
N ALA A 63 1.31 -7.16 2.38
CA ALA A 63 2.18 -8.02 3.18
C ALA A 63 3.46 -7.29 3.60
N LYS A 64 4.09 -6.52 2.70
CA LYS A 64 5.26 -5.69 3.02
C LYS A 64 4.95 -4.65 4.09
N VAL A 65 3.86 -3.89 3.92
CA VAL A 65 3.44 -2.88 4.91
C VAL A 65 3.12 -3.52 6.25
N SER A 66 2.40 -4.65 6.26
CA SER A 66 2.03 -5.34 7.51
C SER A 66 3.27 -5.87 8.24
N SER A 67 4.20 -6.50 7.51
CA SER A 67 5.46 -6.96 8.11
C SER A 67 6.28 -5.81 8.68
N GLN A 68 6.32 -4.66 8.01
CA GLN A 68 7.06 -3.50 8.51
C GLN A 68 6.35 -2.84 9.70
N LEU A 69 5.02 -2.83 9.73
CA LEU A 69 4.24 -2.38 10.88
C LEU A 69 4.54 -3.24 12.12
N ASP A 70 4.59 -4.56 11.98
CA ASP A 70 4.96 -5.47 13.07
C ASP A 70 6.36 -5.17 13.61
N ARG A 71 7.31 -4.83 12.72
CA ARG A 71 8.67 -4.42 13.11
C ARG A 71 8.68 -3.09 13.87
N VAL A 72 7.89 -2.11 13.43
CA VAL A 72 7.74 -0.81 14.11
C VAL A 72 7.12 -1.00 15.49
N GLU A 73 6.08 -1.82 15.61
CA GLU A 73 5.39 -2.10 16.88
C GLU A 73 6.30 -2.87 17.86
N GLY A 74 7.11 -3.81 17.36
CA GLY A 74 8.08 -4.57 18.15
C GLY A 74 9.42 -3.87 18.40
N ALA A 75 9.65 -2.69 17.80
CA ALA A 75 10.93 -2.01 17.92
C ALA A 75 11.21 -1.56 19.36
N THR A 76 12.50 -1.56 19.71
CA THR A 76 13.01 -0.96 20.94
C THR A 76 13.78 0.31 20.60
N THR A 77 14.05 1.13 21.61
CA THR A 77 14.89 2.32 21.44
C THR A 77 16.27 2.02 20.83
N SER A 78 16.85 0.83 21.09
CA SER A 78 18.14 0.42 20.51
C SER A 78 18.07 0.02 19.05
N THR A 79 16.93 -0.47 18.58
CA THR A 79 16.73 -0.88 17.17
C THR A 79 15.98 0.17 16.36
N TRP A 80 15.62 1.30 16.99
CA TRP A 80 14.66 2.24 16.43
C TRP A 80 15.13 2.88 15.13
N ASN A 81 16.39 3.30 15.06
CA ASN A 81 16.90 4.00 13.88
C ASN A 81 16.85 3.13 12.61
N ASP A 82 17.18 1.85 12.74
CA ASP A 82 17.15 0.91 11.62
C ASP A 82 15.70 0.66 11.18
N VAL A 83 14.83 0.34 12.14
CA VAL A 83 13.41 0.09 11.87
C VAL A 83 12.72 1.32 11.27
N LYS A 84 13.02 2.51 11.77
CA LYS A 84 12.50 3.78 11.23
C LYS A 84 12.93 3.99 9.78
N THR A 85 14.20 3.72 9.47
CA THR A 85 14.73 3.88 8.11
C THR A 85 14.03 2.93 7.13
N GLU A 86 13.86 1.66 7.53
CA GLU A 86 13.15 0.67 6.71
C GLU A 86 11.64 0.97 6.58
N ALA A 87 11.02 1.49 7.65
CA ALA A 87 9.62 1.91 7.63
C ALA A 87 9.39 3.05 6.64
N ASN A 88 10.23 4.08 6.69
CA ASN A 88 10.18 5.19 5.74
C ASN A 88 10.38 4.70 4.31
N LYS A 89 11.36 3.82 4.07
CA LYS A 89 11.60 3.24 2.74
C LYS A 89 10.37 2.47 2.24
N THR A 90 9.80 1.61 3.07
CA THR A 90 8.60 0.83 2.72
C THR A 90 7.44 1.74 2.37
N SER A 91 7.21 2.80 3.16
CA SER A 91 6.18 3.79 2.89
C SER A 91 6.37 4.49 1.54
N GLU A 92 7.60 4.90 1.21
CA GLU A 92 7.90 5.56 -0.07
C GLU A 92 7.80 4.61 -1.27
N ASP A 93 8.24 3.36 -1.12
CA ASP A 93 8.13 2.32 -2.15
C ASP A 93 6.65 2.06 -2.49
N VAL A 94 5.80 1.91 -1.47
CA VAL A 94 4.35 1.70 -1.62
C VAL A 94 3.67 2.93 -2.24
N LYS A 95 3.99 4.15 -1.79
CA LYS A 95 3.47 5.38 -2.40
C LYS A 95 3.86 5.51 -3.86
N THR A 96 5.11 5.16 -4.19
CA THR A 96 5.60 5.18 -5.57
C THR A 96 4.86 4.17 -6.44
N TRP A 97 4.67 2.95 -5.94
CA TRP A 97 3.88 1.94 -6.64
C TRP A 97 2.42 2.40 -6.83
N TRP A 98 1.80 3.01 -5.82
CA TRP A 98 0.48 3.63 -5.94
C TRP A 98 0.39 4.70 -7.01
N GLY A 99 1.40 5.57 -7.11
CA GLY A 99 1.47 6.56 -8.19
C GLY A 99 1.45 5.88 -9.56
N LYS A 100 2.29 4.87 -9.75
CA LYS A 100 2.36 4.09 -11.00
C LYS A 100 1.05 3.36 -11.31
N LEU A 101 0.38 2.82 -10.29
CA LEU A 101 -0.90 2.16 -10.50
C LEU A 101 -1.96 3.13 -11.02
N LYS A 102 -2.06 4.33 -10.43
CA LYS A 102 -3.00 5.36 -10.89
C LYS A 102 -2.70 5.77 -12.33
N ASP A 103 -1.44 6.04 -12.65
CA ASP A 103 -1.02 6.39 -14.01
C ASP A 103 -1.38 5.30 -15.04
N ASN A 104 -1.22 4.02 -14.67
CA ASN A 104 -1.54 2.89 -15.54
C ASN A 104 -3.05 2.73 -15.75
N VAL A 105 -3.86 2.97 -14.71
CA VAL A 105 -5.32 2.95 -14.81
C VAL A 105 -5.80 4.09 -15.70
N ASP A 106 -5.32 5.33 -15.46
CA ASP A 106 -5.72 6.51 -16.22
C ASP A 106 -5.38 6.37 -17.72
N LYS A 107 -4.20 5.85 -18.04
CA LYS A 107 -3.79 5.59 -19.43
C LYS A 107 -4.68 4.56 -20.13
N LYS A 108 -5.04 3.45 -19.45
CA LYS A 108 -5.94 2.44 -20.03
C LYS A 108 -7.32 3.06 -20.31
N THR A 109 -7.86 3.83 -19.37
CA THR A 109 -9.18 4.47 -19.55
C THR A 109 -9.20 5.50 -20.68
N SER A 110 -8.13 6.27 -20.89
CA SER A 110 -8.07 7.22 -22.01
C SER A 110 -7.99 6.52 -23.36
N VAL A 111 -7.22 5.42 -23.47
CA VAL A 111 -7.10 4.65 -24.72
C VAL A 111 -8.41 3.96 -25.10
N ASP A 112 -9.15 3.46 -24.11
CA ASP A 112 -10.47 2.86 -24.36
C ASP A 112 -11.49 3.92 -24.80
N HIS A 113 -11.48 5.10 -24.17
CA HIS A 113 -12.41 6.19 -24.51
C HIS A 113 -12.17 6.79 -25.91
N ASP A 114 -10.93 6.78 -26.41
CA ASP A 114 -10.59 7.26 -27.76
C ASP A 114 -10.97 6.26 -28.88
N LYS A 115 -11.34 5.02 -28.53
CA LYS A 115 -11.71 3.98 -29.52
C LYS A 115 -13.21 3.76 -29.68
N ASP A 116 -14.03 4.45 -28.88
CA ASP A 116 -15.49 4.34 -28.93
C ASP A 116 -16.15 5.41 -29.84
N GLY A 117 -15.35 6.25 -30.49
CA GLY A 117 -15.79 7.24 -31.47
C GLY A 117 -15.78 6.70 -32.90
N HIS A 118 -16.83 5.99 -33.28
CA HIS A 118 -17.19 5.70 -34.69
C HIS A 118 -18.53 6.34 -35.04
#